data_AF-A0A9E9P2T5-F1
#
_entry.id   AF-A0A9E9P2T5-F1
#
_cell.length_a   1.000
_cell.length_b   1.000
_cell.length_c   1.000
_cell.angle_alpha   90.00
_cell.angle_beta   90.00
_cell.angle_gamma   90.00
#
_symmetry.space_group_name_H-M   'P 1'
#
loop_
_entity.id
_entity.type
_entity.pdbx_description
1 polymer ?
#
loop_
_entity_poly.entity_id
_entity_poly.type
_entity_poly.pdbx_seq_one_letter_code
_entity_poly.pdbx_strand_id
1 'polypeptide(L)'
;MKKTVLRFVSCAMVGAVLCLPPVFAQGLKLGGKEPSLQIQQGGTVESTMKEAEAGNASAQYNLGLMYQFGRGVRADDAEAVKWYQKAAVQGNASAQTNLGLMLREGRGIKADDSQALKWFGEAAKKNDVNAQYNLGVMYCEGFGTAKDEQEAATWFTRAAEQGHARAQNNLGTLYRDGCGVKASDREAVKWFMRAAEQGNADGLFNMGSMAEAGRGMKKDLPQALSFYRKAAEQSHTGAAFALAGLYDRGIGVKQNAAEATKWYEKAARQGFAPAQFNLGTLYLEGSGVKKDVATGLKWIKDAGEAGLVPAQMWLGNAYEAGTLVKQDLVESVKWYRKAAAQGNTEAREKLNRM
;
A
#
# COMPACT_ATOMS: atom_id res chain seq x y z
N MET A 1 -4.66 -41.26 12.58
CA MET A 1 -4.84 -39.88 13.10
C MET A 1 -4.57 -38.89 11.96
N LYS A 2 -5.60 -38.20 11.45
CA LYS A 2 -5.42 -37.13 10.46
C LYS A 2 -4.72 -35.97 11.18
N LYS A 3 -3.42 -35.78 10.96
CA LYS A 3 -2.70 -34.57 11.39
C LYS A 3 -3.19 -33.42 10.51
N THR A 4 -4.22 -32.71 10.95
CA THR A 4 -4.60 -31.41 10.39
C THR A 4 -3.38 -30.49 10.51
N VAL A 5 -2.87 -29.96 9.41
CA VAL A 5 -1.79 -28.97 9.44
C VAL A 5 -2.40 -27.74 10.12
N LEU A 6 -1.94 -27.38 11.32
CA LEU A 6 -2.56 -26.26 12.04
C LEU A 6 -2.42 -24.98 11.19
N ARG A 7 -3.56 -24.39 10.82
CA ARG A 7 -3.66 -23.08 10.17
C ARG A 7 -3.35 -22.01 11.21
N PHE A 8 -2.07 -21.68 11.39
CA PHE A 8 -1.62 -20.82 12.50
C PHE A 8 -1.71 -19.31 12.23
N VAL A 9 -1.92 -18.86 10.99
CA VAL A 9 -2.01 -17.42 10.70
C VAL A 9 -3.47 -16.96 10.76
N SER A 10 -3.97 -16.79 11.98
CA SER A 10 -5.30 -16.24 12.26
C SER A 10 -5.43 -14.78 11.77
N CYS A 11 -6.58 -14.40 11.16
CA CYS A 11 -6.93 -12.98 10.95
C CYS A 11 -6.86 -12.14 12.24
N ALA A 12 -6.89 -12.73 13.44
CA ALA A 12 -6.74 -11.96 14.68
C ALA A 12 -5.40 -11.20 14.73
N MET A 13 -4.35 -11.65 14.04
CA MET A 13 -3.11 -10.89 13.88
C MET A 13 -3.24 -9.68 12.92
N VAL A 14 -4.26 -9.63 12.07
CA VAL A 14 -4.55 -8.45 11.24
C VAL A 14 -5.08 -7.30 12.11
N GLY A 15 -5.74 -7.60 13.24
CA GLY A 15 -6.24 -6.60 14.19
C GLY A 15 -5.24 -6.14 15.27
N ALA A 16 -4.15 -6.88 15.51
CA ALA A 16 -3.21 -6.57 16.61
C ALA A 16 -1.72 -6.55 16.22
N VAL A 17 -1.34 -6.94 15.00
CA VAL A 17 0.07 -7.01 14.53
C VAL A 17 0.30 -6.28 13.20
N LEU A 18 -0.70 -5.55 12.69
CA LEU A 18 -0.51 -4.57 11.63
C LEU A 18 -0.68 -3.14 12.16
N CYS A 19 -0.01 -2.82 13.26
CA CYS A 19 0.72 -1.55 13.31
C CYS A 19 1.95 -1.72 12.38
N LEU A 20 1.70 -2.03 11.09
CA LEU A 20 2.67 -1.61 10.10
C LEU A 20 2.76 -0.11 10.30
N PRO A 21 3.96 0.49 10.43
CA PRO A 21 4.07 1.94 10.27
C PRO A 21 3.28 2.25 9.01
N PRO A 22 2.36 3.22 9.04
CA PRO A 22 1.51 3.48 7.89
C PRO A 22 2.45 3.55 6.69
N VAL A 23 2.29 2.60 5.76
CA VAL A 23 3.19 2.50 4.62
C VAL A 23 2.74 3.58 3.65
N PHE A 24 2.91 4.85 4.04
CA PHE A 24 2.73 6.01 3.17
C PHE A 24 3.78 5.98 2.04
N ALA A 25 4.81 5.12 2.17
CA ALA A 25 5.91 4.94 1.24
C ALA A 25 5.65 3.96 0.07
N GLN A 26 4.57 3.15 0.07
CA GLN A 26 4.25 2.33 -1.10
C GLN A 26 3.46 3.15 -2.11
N GLY A 27 4.18 3.75 -3.05
CA GLY A 27 3.60 4.21 -4.30
C GLY A 27 3.34 5.70 -4.38
N LEU A 28 4.40 6.50 -4.35
CA LEU A 28 4.49 7.66 -5.23
C LEU A 28 4.77 7.26 -6.69
N LYS A 29 4.31 6.08 -7.11
CA LYS A 29 4.03 5.86 -8.53
C LYS A 29 2.70 6.56 -8.79
N LEU A 30 2.70 7.48 -9.75
CA LEU A 30 1.53 8.15 -10.30
C LEU A 30 0.47 7.09 -10.69
N GLY A 31 -0.38 6.72 -9.74
CA GLY A 31 -1.60 5.95 -9.96
C GLY A 31 -2.84 6.84 -10.05
N GLY A 32 -2.65 8.16 -10.08
CA GLY A 32 -3.69 9.07 -10.52
C GLY A 32 -3.80 8.94 -12.04
N LYS A 33 -5.02 8.69 -12.55
CA LYS A 33 -5.34 8.94 -13.96
C LYS A 33 -4.67 10.24 -14.38
N GLU A 34 -4.07 10.24 -15.59
CA GLU A 34 -3.58 11.45 -16.24
C GLU A 34 -4.49 12.62 -15.85
N PRO A 35 -3.98 13.72 -15.24
CA PRO A 35 -4.81 14.90 -15.08
C PRO A 35 -5.34 15.18 -16.48
N SER A 36 -6.68 15.13 -16.62
CA SER A 36 -7.35 15.32 -17.89
C SER A 36 -6.88 16.64 -18.43
N LEU A 37 -5.91 16.55 -19.33
CA LEU A 37 -5.21 17.67 -19.90
C LEU A 37 -6.25 18.30 -20.80
N GLN A 38 -6.94 19.31 -20.28
CA GLN A 38 -7.41 20.40 -21.11
C GLN A 38 -6.15 21.10 -21.63
N ILE A 39 -5.41 20.44 -22.54
CA ILE A 39 -4.77 21.17 -23.62
C ILE A 39 -5.96 21.93 -24.18
N GLN A 40 -6.00 23.25 -23.97
CA GLN A 40 -6.97 24.07 -24.68
C GLN A 40 -6.91 23.61 -26.12
N GLN A 41 -8.03 23.05 -26.61
CA GLN A 41 -8.10 22.46 -27.93
C GLN A 41 -7.59 23.51 -28.92
N GLY A 42 -6.38 23.31 -29.46
CA GLY A 42 -5.81 24.21 -30.48
C GLY A 42 -4.31 24.53 -30.40
N GLY A 43 -3.60 24.30 -29.31
CA GLY A 43 -2.16 24.63 -29.24
C GLY A 43 -1.26 23.54 -29.85
N THR A 44 -0.46 23.86 -30.87
CA THR A 44 0.64 22.99 -31.32
C THR A 44 1.81 23.07 -30.31
N VAL A 45 2.78 22.14 -30.39
CA VAL A 45 4.04 22.23 -29.63
C VAL A 45 4.70 23.59 -29.87
N GLU A 46 4.68 24.04 -31.12
CA GLU A 46 5.27 25.28 -31.57
C GLU A 46 4.57 26.52 -30.96
N SER A 47 3.23 26.55 -30.91
CA SER A 47 2.51 27.65 -30.28
C SER A 47 2.74 27.70 -28.77
N THR A 48 2.74 26.52 -28.13
CA THR A 48 3.00 26.40 -26.68
C THR A 48 4.42 26.84 -26.34
N MET A 49 5.40 26.47 -27.16
CA MET A 49 6.80 26.89 -27.01
C MET A 49 6.94 28.40 -27.11
N LYS A 50 6.33 29.01 -28.15
CA LYS A 50 6.35 30.46 -28.33
C LYS A 50 5.77 31.21 -27.12
N GLU A 51 4.63 30.76 -26.59
CA GLU A 51 4.01 31.38 -25.41
C GLU A 51 4.84 31.17 -24.12
N ALA A 52 5.42 29.98 -23.96
CA ALA A 52 6.26 29.65 -22.82
C ALA A 52 7.55 30.49 -22.80
N GLU A 53 8.15 30.70 -23.97
CA GLU A 53 9.30 31.59 -24.19
C GLU A 53 8.95 33.06 -23.97
N ALA A 54 7.73 33.47 -24.33
CA ALA A 54 7.19 34.79 -24.04
C ALA A 54 6.86 35.01 -22.55
N GLY A 55 7.09 34.01 -21.69
CA GLY A 55 6.96 34.13 -20.25
C GLY A 55 5.61 33.68 -19.67
N ASN A 56 4.68 33.18 -20.48
CA ASN A 56 3.37 32.76 -19.97
C ASN A 56 3.51 31.52 -19.04
N ALA A 57 3.19 31.68 -17.76
CA ALA A 57 3.37 30.63 -16.76
C ALA A 57 2.55 29.35 -17.05
N SER A 58 1.35 29.46 -17.61
CA SER A 58 0.52 28.32 -17.98
C SER A 58 1.10 27.57 -19.19
N ALA A 59 1.61 28.29 -20.18
CA ALA A 59 2.30 27.68 -21.32
C ALA A 59 3.60 27.00 -20.90
N GLN A 60 4.37 27.62 -19.99
CA GLN A 60 5.56 26.99 -19.40
C GLN A 60 5.22 25.72 -18.63
N TYR A 61 4.16 25.72 -17.82
CA TYR A 61 3.68 24.50 -17.16
C TYR A 61 3.28 23.41 -18.17
N ASN A 62 2.52 23.78 -19.21
CA ASN A 62 2.10 22.85 -20.25
C ASN A 62 3.29 22.27 -21.03
N LEU A 63 4.28 23.10 -21.36
CA LEU A 63 5.50 22.64 -22.02
C LEU A 63 6.29 21.68 -21.12
N GLY A 64 6.32 21.94 -19.80
CA GLY A 64 6.86 21.01 -18.82
C GLY A 64 6.16 19.64 -18.85
N LEU A 65 4.82 19.61 -18.91
CA LEU A 65 4.05 18.37 -19.08
C LEU A 65 4.37 17.66 -20.40
N MET A 66 4.53 18.42 -21.47
CA MET A 66 4.85 17.86 -22.80
C MET A 66 6.20 17.16 -22.79
N TYR A 67 7.22 17.76 -22.18
CA TYR A 67 8.52 17.13 -21.98
C TYR A 67 8.46 15.95 -21.00
N GLN A 68 7.71 16.04 -19.90
CA GLN A 68 7.61 14.94 -18.93
C GLN A 68 6.99 13.67 -19.54
N PHE A 69 5.95 13.83 -20.36
CA PHE A 69 5.18 12.71 -20.91
C PHE A 69 5.48 12.42 -22.39
N GLY A 70 6.41 13.15 -23.01
CA GLY A 70 6.75 12.99 -24.43
C GLY A 70 5.59 13.31 -25.39
N ARG A 71 4.77 14.32 -25.08
CA ARG A 71 3.62 14.71 -25.90
C ARG A 71 4.05 15.72 -26.95
N GLY A 72 4.24 15.26 -28.19
CA GLY A 72 4.67 16.10 -29.32
C GLY A 72 6.15 16.48 -29.30
N VAL A 73 6.88 16.14 -28.24
CA VAL A 73 8.34 16.22 -28.10
C VAL A 73 8.86 14.90 -27.53
N ARG A 74 10.16 14.62 -27.68
CA ARG A 74 10.77 13.48 -26.97
C ARG A 74 10.70 13.72 -25.46
N ALA A 75 10.35 12.68 -24.71
CA ALA A 75 10.30 12.78 -23.25
C ALA A 75 11.68 13.16 -22.67
N ASP A 76 11.71 14.15 -21.79
CA ASP A 76 12.90 14.69 -21.14
C ASP A 76 12.53 15.31 -19.79
N ASP A 77 12.80 14.58 -18.70
CA ASP A 77 12.50 15.05 -17.35
C ASP A 77 13.33 16.29 -16.95
N ALA A 78 14.55 16.43 -17.46
CA ALA A 78 15.41 17.57 -17.12
C ALA A 78 14.90 18.85 -17.79
N GLU A 79 14.42 18.76 -19.03
CA GLU A 79 13.77 19.87 -19.71
C GLU A 79 12.42 20.21 -19.06
N ALA A 80 11.64 19.20 -18.67
CA ALA A 80 10.40 19.39 -17.92
C ALA A 80 10.64 20.20 -16.63
N VAL A 81 11.69 19.87 -15.87
CA VAL A 81 12.07 20.60 -14.65
C VAL A 81 12.35 22.06 -14.94
N LYS A 82 13.09 22.40 -16.00
CA LYS A 82 13.39 23.81 -16.34
C LYS A 82 12.11 24.61 -16.58
N TRP A 83 11.16 24.03 -17.31
CA TRP A 83 9.89 24.69 -17.60
C TRP A 83 8.98 24.79 -16.37
N TYR A 84 8.93 23.74 -15.54
CA TYR A 84 8.24 23.81 -14.26
C TYR A 84 8.85 24.84 -13.32
N GLN A 85 10.18 24.96 -13.25
CA GLN A 85 10.85 26.01 -12.46
C GLN A 85 10.41 27.40 -12.90
N LYS A 86 10.43 27.69 -14.20
CA LYS A 86 9.99 28.99 -14.74
C LYS A 86 8.52 29.29 -14.40
N ALA A 87 7.63 28.31 -14.50
CA ALA A 87 6.22 28.48 -14.15
C ALA A 87 6.01 28.59 -12.62
N ALA A 88 6.77 27.82 -11.83
CA ALA A 88 6.67 27.76 -10.38
C ALA A 88 7.12 29.06 -9.69
N VAL A 89 8.18 29.70 -10.20
CA VAL A 89 8.63 31.02 -9.68
C VAL A 89 7.61 32.12 -9.96
N GLN A 90 6.82 31.98 -11.03
CA GLN A 90 5.69 32.87 -11.33
C GLN A 90 4.43 32.53 -10.51
N GLY A 91 4.50 31.50 -9.68
CA GLY A 91 3.42 31.13 -8.79
C GLY A 91 2.36 30.21 -9.39
N ASN A 92 2.61 29.55 -10.54
CA ASN A 92 1.71 28.51 -11.03
C ASN A 92 1.69 27.32 -10.04
N ALA A 93 0.55 27.08 -9.38
CA ALA A 93 0.44 26.09 -8.32
C ALA A 93 0.69 24.66 -8.81
N SER A 94 0.19 24.29 -9.99
CA SER A 94 0.41 22.96 -10.57
C SER A 94 1.88 22.72 -10.94
N ALA A 95 2.59 23.74 -11.42
CA ALA A 95 4.03 23.68 -11.66
C ALA A 95 4.82 23.56 -10.36
N GLN A 96 4.43 24.28 -9.31
CA GLN A 96 5.02 24.15 -7.96
C GLN A 96 4.85 22.72 -7.44
N THR A 97 3.65 22.14 -7.55
CA THR A 97 3.40 20.73 -7.18
C THR A 97 4.24 19.76 -7.99
N ASN A 98 4.27 19.89 -9.33
CA ASN A 98 5.04 18.97 -10.17
C ASN A 98 6.55 19.11 -9.95
N LEU A 99 7.06 20.32 -9.75
CA LEU A 99 8.46 20.54 -9.40
C LEU A 99 8.79 19.89 -8.05
N GLY A 100 7.92 20.02 -7.05
CA GLY A 100 8.08 19.35 -5.76
C GLY A 100 8.13 17.82 -5.89
N LEU A 101 7.29 17.24 -6.75
CA LEU A 101 7.33 15.79 -7.05
C LEU A 101 8.66 15.38 -7.69
N MET A 102 9.12 16.12 -8.70
CA MET A 102 10.38 15.83 -9.41
C MET A 102 11.59 15.94 -8.48
N LEU A 103 11.59 16.92 -7.55
CA LEU A 103 12.61 17.07 -6.51
C LEU A 103 12.58 15.94 -5.48
N ARG A 104 11.42 15.43 -5.07
CA ARG A 104 11.37 14.29 -4.13
C ARG A 104 11.83 12.99 -4.82
N GLU A 105 11.48 12.79 -6.08
CA GLU A 105 11.85 11.57 -6.82
C GLU A 105 13.28 11.59 -7.39
N GLY A 106 13.91 12.77 -7.46
CA GLY A 106 15.19 12.93 -8.15
C GLY A 106 15.09 12.73 -9.67
N ARG A 107 13.94 13.07 -10.27
CA ARG A 107 13.69 12.93 -11.72
C ARG A 107 14.03 14.21 -12.45
N GLY A 108 14.99 14.16 -13.38
CA GLY A 108 15.44 15.33 -14.14
C GLY A 108 16.19 16.39 -13.31
N ILE A 109 16.25 16.23 -11.99
CA ILE A 109 16.94 17.08 -11.03
C ILE A 109 17.41 16.22 -9.85
N LYS A 110 18.48 16.64 -9.15
CA LYS A 110 18.93 15.96 -7.93
C LYS A 110 17.82 15.96 -6.88
N ALA A 111 17.64 14.81 -6.20
CA ALA A 111 16.64 14.70 -5.16
C ALA A 111 16.91 15.67 -3.99
N ASP A 112 15.88 16.36 -3.52
CA ASP A 112 15.94 17.32 -2.41
C ASP A 112 14.54 17.49 -1.77
N ASP A 113 14.31 16.75 -0.69
CA ASP A 113 13.04 16.78 0.04
C ASP A 113 12.78 18.14 0.69
N SER A 114 13.81 18.88 1.12
CA SER A 114 13.62 20.19 1.73
C SER A 114 13.14 21.22 0.71
N GLN A 115 13.62 21.15 -0.53
CA GLN A 115 13.08 21.98 -1.61
C GLN A 115 11.69 21.52 -2.06
N ALA A 116 11.45 20.20 -2.11
CA ALA A 116 10.12 19.67 -2.43
C ALA A 116 9.07 20.18 -1.42
N LEU A 117 9.39 20.12 -0.12
CA LEU A 117 8.53 20.62 0.96
C LEU A 117 8.18 22.10 0.76
N LYS A 118 9.16 22.93 0.42
CA LYS A 118 8.95 24.36 0.13
C LYS A 118 7.98 24.57 -1.03
N TRP A 119 8.19 23.89 -2.15
CA TRP A 119 7.32 24.03 -3.32
C TRP A 119 5.90 23.53 -3.08
N PHE A 120 5.74 22.40 -2.40
CA PHE A 120 4.41 21.96 -1.97
C PHE A 120 3.77 22.96 -1.00
N GLY A 121 4.54 23.55 -0.08
CA GLY A 121 4.11 24.64 0.79
C GLY A 121 3.48 25.80 0.02
N GLU A 122 4.18 26.28 -1.01
CA GLU A 122 3.72 27.38 -1.87
C GLU A 122 2.47 27.02 -2.68
N ALA A 123 2.41 25.81 -3.23
CA ALA A 123 1.23 25.34 -3.97
C ALA A 123 0.02 25.11 -3.06
N ALA A 124 0.22 24.54 -1.87
CA ALA A 124 -0.82 24.23 -0.91
C ALA A 124 -1.50 25.48 -0.34
N LYS A 125 -0.75 26.58 -0.15
CA LYS A 125 -1.28 27.91 0.20
C LYS A 125 -2.24 28.46 -0.87
N LYS A 126 -2.13 27.99 -2.11
CA LYS A 126 -3.01 28.33 -3.23
C LYS A 126 -4.13 27.30 -3.44
N ASN A 127 -4.39 26.47 -2.44
CA ASN A 127 -5.38 25.40 -2.46
C ASN A 127 -5.13 24.31 -3.51
N ASP A 128 -3.87 24.07 -3.92
CA ASP A 128 -3.57 22.88 -4.71
C ASP A 128 -3.71 21.61 -3.85
N VAL A 129 -4.74 20.82 -4.14
CA VAL A 129 -5.12 19.64 -3.35
C VAL A 129 -4.03 18.56 -3.33
N ASN A 130 -3.28 18.41 -4.43
CA ASN A 130 -2.20 17.42 -4.53
C ASN A 130 -1.00 17.85 -3.67
N ALA A 131 -0.64 19.13 -3.67
CA ALA A 131 0.38 19.67 -2.78
C ALA A 131 -0.01 19.54 -1.31
N GLN A 132 -1.26 19.83 -0.95
CA GLN A 132 -1.74 19.63 0.43
C GLN A 132 -1.63 18.17 0.85
N TYR A 133 -2.04 17.23 0.01
CA TYR A 133 -1.84 15.80 0.29
C TYR A 133 -0.35 15.44 0.44
N ASN A 134 0.51 15.91 -0.46
CA ASN A 134 1.95 15.64 -0.40
C ASN A 134 2.61 16.25 0.84
N LEU A 135 2.22 17.47 1.27
CA LEU A 135 2.66 18.04 2.54
C LEU A 135 2.27 17.15 3.72
N GLY A 136 1.02 16.66 3.74
CA GLY A 136 0.57 15.74 4.77
C GLY A 136 1.46 14.49 4.87
N VAL A 137 1.84 13.91 3.73
CA VAL A 137 2.78 12.79 3.68
C VAL A 137 4.18 13.18 4.18
N MET A 138 4.70 14.33 3.74
CA MET A 138 6.06 14.76 4.12
C MET A 138 6.20 15.04 5.61
N TYR A 139 5.20 15.66 6.24
CA TYR A 139 5.20 15.85 7.70
C TYR A 139 5.03 14.54 8.46
N CYS A 140 4.22 13.60 7.94
CA CYS A 140 4.04 12.31 8.60
C CYS A 140 5.32 11.46 8.58
N GLU A 141 6.06 11.49 7.46
CA GLU A 141 7.27 10.71 7.28
C GLU A 141 8.55 11.44 7.70
N GLY A 142 8.50 12.77 7.88
CA GLY A 142 9.68 13.58 8.16
C GLY A 142 10.58 13.75 6.95
N PHE A 143 10.01 13.85 5.74
CA PHE A 143 10.77 14.15 4.53
C PHE A 143 11.04 15.64 4.43
N GLY A 144 12.32 16.03 4.43
CA GLY A 144 12.74 17.44 4.35
C GLY A 144 12.45 18.28 5.60
N THR A 145 11.87 17.67 6.65
CA THR A 145 11.51 18.27 7.95
C THR A 145 11.50 17.20 9.05
N ALA A 146 11.39 17.58 10.32
CA ALA A 146 11.08 16.61 11.38
C ALA A 146 9.65 16.07 11.23
N LYS A 147 9.39 14.86 11.75
CA LYS A 147 8.04 14.30 11.79
C LYS A 147 7.12 15.20 12.63
N ASP A 148 5.96 15.50 12.09
CA ASP A 148 4.92 16.29 12.76
C ASP A 148 3.54 15.75 12.39
N GLU A 149 2.94 15.00 13.30
CA GLU A 149 1.64 14.40 13.07
C GLU A 149 0.50 15.43 13.05
N GLN A 150 0.64 16.56 13.76
CA GLN A 150 -0.39 17.61 13.81
C GLN A 150 -0.43 18.40 12.50
N GLU A 151 0.73 18.73 11.94
CA GLU A 151 0.82 19.32 10.60
C GLU A 151 0.35 18.32 9.54
N ALA A 152 0.72 17.04 9.64
CA ALA A 152 0.22 16.01 8.75
C ALA A 152 -1.32 15.94 8.75
N ALA A 153 -1.93 15.91 9.93
CA ALA A 153 -3.38 15.94 10.10
C ALA A 153 -4.02 17.19 9.50
N THR A 154 -3.41 18.35 9.71
CA THR A 154 -3.90 19.64 9.18
C THR A 154 -3.94 19.61 7.65
N TRP A 155 -2.85 19.20 7.00
CA TRP A 155 -2.77 19.17 5.55
C TRP A 155 -3.62 18.07 4.91
N PHE A 156 -3.69 16.88 5.53
CA PHE A 156 -4.62 15.85 5.09
C PHE A 156 -6.07 16.29 5.23
N THR A 157 -6.45 17.01 6.29
CA THR A 157 -7.81 17.56 6.46
C THR A 157 -8.17 18.48 5.31
N ARG A 158 -7.32 19.46 4.98
CA ARG A 158 -7.56 20.39 3.87
C ARG A 158 -7.72 19.68 2.52
N ALA A 159 -6.88 18.67 2.25
CA ALA A 159 -6.98 17.90 1.02
C ALA A 159 -8.22 16.98 1.00
N ALA A 160 -8.57 16.38 2.15
CA ALA A 160 -9.69 15.46 2.31
C ALA A 160 -11.05 16.18 2.16
N GLU A 161 -11.16 17.39 2.69
CA GLU A 161 -12.33 18.27 2.55
C GLU A 161 -12.59 18.67 1.09
N GLN A 162 -11.54 18.77 0.27
CA GLN A 162 -11.62 18.99 -1.17
C GLN A 162 -11.87 17.71 -1.98
N GLY A 163 -12.12 16.58 -1.32
CA GLY A 163 -12.47 15.33 -1.98
C GLY A 163 -11.29 14.43 -2.34
N HIS A 164 -10.04 14.73 -1.94
CA HIS A 164 -8.90 13.89 -2.31
C HIS A 164 -8.95 12.53 -1.60
N ALA A 165 -9.30 11.46 -2.34
CA ALA A 165 -9.61 10.16 -1.77
C ALA A 165 -8.48 9.54 -0.92
N ARG A 166 -7.21 9.68 -1.34
CA ARG A 166 -6.06 9.22 -0.53
C ARG A 166 -5.87 10.05 0.75
N ALA A 167 -6.18 11.34 0.71
CA ALA A 167 -6.11 12.18 1.92
C ALA A 167 -7.24 11.81 2.89
N GLN A 168 -8.44 11.52 2.38
CA GLN A 168 -9.55 11.02 3.18
C GLN A 168 -9.20 9.68 3.86
N ASN A 169 -8.61 8.73 3.13
CA ASN A 169 -8.15 7.48 3.73
C ASN A 169 -7.08 7.72 4.82
N ASN A 170 -6.09 8.56 4.54
CA ASN A 170 -5.02 8.85 5.49
C ASN A 170 -5.56 9.55 6.75
N LEU A 171 -6.47 10.52 6.58
CA LEU A 171 -7.11 11.19 7.70
C LEU A 171 -7.96 10.23 8.54
N GLY A 172 -8.66 9.28 7.90
CA GLY A 172 -9.35 8.21 8.61
C GLY A 172 -8.41 7.36 9.46
N THR A 173 -7.21 7.09 8.95
CA THR A 173 -6.15 6.38 9.69
C THR A 173 -5.66 7.20 10.89
N LEU A 174 -5.42 8.51 10.71
CA LEU A 174 -5.03 9.39 11.81
C LEU A 174 -6.09 9.44 12.92
N TYR A 175 -7.37 9.51 12.57
CA TYR A 175 -8.45 9.43 13.56
C TYR A 175 -8.54 8.07 14.24
N ARG A 176 -8.33 6.95 13.52
CA ARG A 176 -8.36 5.60 14.11
C ARG A 176 -7.25 5.43 15.15
N ASP A 177 -6.07 5.96 14.86
CA ASP A 177 -4.85 5.69 15.64
C ASP A 177 -4.53 6.82 16.64
N GLY A 178 -5.20 7.97 16.54
CA GLY A 178 -4.99 9.12 17.42
C GLY A 178 -3.69 9.88 17.15
N CYS A 179 -3.15 9.79 15.93
CA CYS A 179 -1.90 10.44 15.52
C CYS A 179 -2.21 11.86 15.03
N GLY A 180 -1.70 12.88 15.71
CA GLY A 180 -1.96 14.29 15.37
C GLY A 180 -3.39 14.80 15.59
N VAL A 181 -4.34 13.91 15.89
CA VAL A 181 -5.76 14.21 16.21
C VAL A 181 -6.22 13.34 17.38
N LYS A 182 -7.30 13.75 18.06
CA LYS A 182 -7.92 12.90 19.08
C LYS A 182 -8.51 11.65 18.43
N ALA A 183 -8.12 10.47 18.93
CA ALA A 183 -8.61 9.19 18.43
C ALA A 183 -10.14 9.12 18.42
N SER A 184 -10.72 8.68 17.30
CA SER A 184 -12.16 8.53 17.09
C SER A 184 -12.45 7.57 15.94
N ASP A 185 -12.88 6.34 16.27
CA ASP A 185 -13.32 5.37 15.27
C ASP A 185 -14.52 5.86 14.45
N ARG A 186 -15.38 6.71 15.02
CA ARG A 186 -16.53 7.28 14.31
C ARG A 186 -16.08 8.25 13.21
N GLU A 187 -15.08 9.10 13.48
CA GLU A 187 -14.51 9.98 12.46
C GLU A 187 -13.71 9.18 11.43
N ALA A 188 -12.97 8.15 11.87
CA ALA A 188 -12.28 7.24 10.97
C ALA A 188 -13.23 6.60 9.94
N VAL A 189 -14.36 6.05 10.39
CA VAL A 189 -15.39 5.48 9.52
C VAL A 189 -15.93 6.51 8.53
N LYS A 190 -16.20 7.75 8.95
CA LYS A 190 -16.69 8.81 8.03
C LYS A 190 -15.70 9.07 6.90
N TRP A 191 -14.42 9.21 7.21
CA TRP A 191 -13.39 9.51 6.22
C TRP A 191 -13.04 8.31 5.34
N PHE A 192 -12.95 7.11 5.91
CA PHE A 192 -12.79 5.88 5.12
C PHE A 192 -13.96 5.66 4.18
N MET A 193 -15.20 5.94 4.61
CA MET A 193 -16.39 5.82 3.75
C MET A 193 -16.30 6.78 2.55
N ARG A 194 -15.94 8.04 2.78
CA ARG A 194 -15.77 9.02 1.68
C ARG A 194 -14.70 8.56 0.66
N ALA A 195 -13.59 7.98 1.15
CA ALA A 195 -12.57 7.41 0.27
C ALA A 195 -13.11 6.18 -0.49
N ALA A 196 -13.83 5.29 0.19
CA ALA A 196 -14.40 4.07 -0.36
C ALA A 196 -15.48 4.34 -1.42
N GLU A 197 -16.31 5.37 -1.23
CA GLU A 197 -17.33 5.82 -2.19
C GLU A 197 -16.70 6.29 -3.52
N GLN A 198 -15.48 6.83 -3.46
CA GLN A 198 -14.67 7.18 -4.63
C GLN A 198 -13.90 5.98 -5.22
N GLY A 199 -14.09 4.78 -4.66
CA GLY A 199 -13.44 3.57 -5.10
C GLY A 199 -11.98 3.42 -4.65
N ASN A 200 -11.48 4.24 -3.72
CA ASN A 200 -10.12 4.10 -3.20
C ASN A 200 -9.94 2.74 -2.50
N ALA A 201 -8.99 1.92 -2.97
CA ALA A 201 -8.80 0.55 -2.51
C ALA A 201 -8.43 0.45 -1.02
N ASP A 202 -7.61 1.38 -0.50
CA ASP A 202 -7.24 1.42 0.92
C ASP A 202 -8.44 1.81 1.79
N GLY A 203 -9.23 2.79 1.35
CA GLY A 203 -10.48 3.20 2.00
C GLY A 203 -11.50 2.06 2.04
N LEU A 204 -11.64 1.32 0.95
CA LEU A 204 -12.46 0.10 0.88
C LEU A 204 -11.93 -0.97 1.86
N PHE A 205 -10.63 -1.24 1.88
CA PHE A 205 -10.04 -2.19 2.82
C PHE A 205 -10.26 -1.79 4.29
N ASN A 206 -10.02 -0.52 4.62
CA ASN A 206 -10.22 0.01 5.96
C ASN A 206 -11.70 -0.04 6.36
N MET A 207 -12.63 0.29 5.46
CA MET A 207 -14.07 0.09 5.71
C MET A 207 -14.43 -1.37 5.96
N GLY A 208 -13.83 -2.30 5.22
CA GLY A 208 -13.96 -3.73 5.46
C GLY A 208 -13.54 -4.12 6.89
N SER A 209 -12.39 -3.61 7.33
CA SER A 209 -11.87 -3.86 8.67
C SER A 209 -12.73 -3.24 9.78
N MET A 210 -13.19 -2.00 9.61
CA MET A 210 -14.05 -1.32 10.58
C MET A 210 -15.40 -2.06 10.71
N ALA A 211 -15.99 -2.51 9.61
CA ALA A 211 -17.24 -3.27 9.60
C ALA A 211 -17.08 -4.69 10.19
N GLU A 212 -15.96 -5.37 9.93
CA GLU A 212 -15.66 -6.69 10.49
C GLU A 212 -15.51 -6.62 12.03
N ALA A 213 -14.82 -5.59 12.52
CA ALA A 213 -14.59 -5.39 13.94
C ALA A 213 -15.77 -4.74 14.67
N GLY A 214 -16.64 -4.00 13.96
CA GLY A 214 -17.66 -3.14 14.57
C GLY A 214 -17.06 -1.93 15.28
N ARG A 215 -15.95 -1.39 14.76
CA ARG A 215 -15.29 -0.19 15.31
C ARG A 215 -15.90 1.07 14.69
N GLY A 216 -16.41 1.98 15.52
CA GLY A 216 -17.03 3.22 15.05
C GLY A 216 -18.35 3.05 14.29
N MET A 217 -18.79 1.80 14.07
CA MET A 217 -20.00 1.41 13.37
C MET A 217 -20.51 0.06 13.91
N LYS A 218 -21.76 -0.31 13.60
CA LYS A 218 -22.26 -1.65 13.94
C LYS A 218 -21.48 -2.70 13.16
N LYS A 219 -21.11 -3.79 13.83
CA LYS A 219 -20.47 -4.94 13.18
C LYS A 219 -21.37 -5.51 12.08
N ASP A 220 -20.83 -5.65 10.87
CA ASP A 220 -21.52 -6.15 9.68
C ASP A 220 -20.55 -6.94 8.79
N LEU A 221 -20.58 -8.27 8.91
CA LEU A 221 -19.68 -9.15 8.16
C LEU A 221 -20.01 -9.24 6.66
N PRO A 222 -21.30 -9.33 6.23
CA PRO A 222 -21.64 -9.20 4.81
C PRO A 222 -21.13 -7.91 4.17
N GLN A 223 -21.25 -6.78 4.86
CA GLN A 223 -20.72 -5.51 4.38
C GLN A 223 -19.19 -5.52 4.33
N ALA A 224 -18.51 -6.05 5.34
CA ALA A 224 -17.07 -6.22 5.35
C ALA A 224 -16.56 -7.04 4.15
N LEU A 225 -17.21 -8.18 3.87
CA LEU A 225 -16.92 -9.01 2.70
C LEU A 225 -17.06 -8.25 1.38
N SER A 226 -18.11 -7.44 1.23
CA SER A 226 -18.33 -6.61 0.05
C SER A 226 -17.22 -5.59 -0.15
N PHE A 227 -16.82 -4.89 0.91
CA PHE A 227 -15.72 -3.93 0.87
C PHE A 227 -14.37 -4.59 0.56
N TYR A 228 -14.03 -5.70 1.24
CA TYR A 228 -12.81 -6.44 0.95
C TYR A 228 -12.78 -6.97 -0.48
N ARG A 229 -13.90 -7.47 -1.02
CA ARG A 229 -13.99 -7.91 -2.41
C ARG A 229 -13.68 -6.78 -3.39
N LYS A 230 -14.33 -5.62 -3.22
CA LYS A 230 -14.09 -4.44 -4.09
C LYS A 230 -12.62 -3.99 -4.05
N ALA A 231 -12.00 -3.98 -2.86
CA ALA A 231 -10.58 -3.64 -2.73
C ALA A 231 -9.67 -4.72 -3.38
N ALA A 232 -9.95 -6.00 -3.13
CA ALA A 232 -9.17 -7.11 -3.66
C ALA A 232 -9.26 -7.24 -5.20
N GLU A 233 -10.40 -6.84 -5.79
CA GLU A 233 -10.57 -6.75 -7.25
C GLU A 233 -9.69 -5.65 -7.86
N GLN A 234 -9.30 -4.64 -7.09
CA GLN A 234 -8.30 -3.62 -7.44
C GLN A 234 -6.87 -4.05 -7.08
N SER A 235 -6.62 -5.35 -6.90
CA SER A 235 -5.33 -5.92 -6.51
C SER A 235 -4.84 -5.52 -5.11
N HIS A 236 -5.69 -4.99 -4.23
CA HIS A 236 -5.29 -4.71 -2.85
C HIS A 236 -5.00 -6.00 -2.07
N THR A 237 -3.72 -6.25 -1.80
CA THR A 237 -3.21 -7.51 -1.25
C THR A 237 -3.77 -7.85 0.13
N GLY A 238 -3.82 -6.88 1.04
CA GLY A 238 -4.37 -7.09 2.39
C GLY A 238 -5.86 -7.44 2.37
N ALA A 239 -6.60 -6.92 1.39
CA ALA A 239 -8.02 -7.18 1.24
C ALA A 239 -8.26 -8.58 0.65
N ALA A 240 -7.44 -8.98 -0.33
CA ALA A 240 -7.47 -10.34 -0.87
C ALA A 240 -7.17 -11.38 0.23
N PHE A 241 -6.17 -11.13 1.08
CA PHE A 241 -5.87 -12.01 2.21
C PHE A 241 -6.98 -12.06 3.27
N ALA A 242 -7.54 -10.91 3.65
CA ALA A 242 -8.64 -10.85 4.62
C ALA A 242 -9.88 -11.58 4.08
N LEU A 243 -10.26 -11.32 2.83
CA LEU A 243 -11.37 -11.99 2.15
C LEU A 243 -11.18 -13.51 2.08
N ALA A 244 -9.97 -13.96 1.73
CA ALA A 244 -9.62 -15.38 1.72
C ALA A 244 -9.83 -16.01 3.10
N GLY A 245 -9.36 -15.36 4.16
CA GLY A 245 -9.50 -15.84 5.53
C GLY A 245 -10.94 -15.88 6.05
N LEU A 246 -11.84 -15.03 5.52
CA LEU A 246 -13.27 -15.09 5.83
C LEU A 246 -13.93 -16.29 5.15
N TYR A 247 -13.62 -16.54 3.87
CA TYR A 247 -14.09 -17.73 3.15
C TYR A 247 -13.54 -19.03 3.74
N ASP A 248 -12.26 -19.05 4.12
CA ASP A 248 -11.59 -20.24 4.60
C ASP A 248 -12.20 -20.75 5.92
N ARG A 249 -12.66 -19.83 6.76
CA ARG A 249 -13.26 -20.14 8.08
C ARG A 249 -14.78 -20.04 8.11
N GLY A 250 -15.41 -19.59 7.02
CA GLY A 250 -16.86 -19.38 6.98
C GLY A 250 -17.35 -18.28 7.92
N ILE A 251 -16.56 -17.20 8.09
CA ILE A 251 -16.94 -16.08 8.96
C ILE A 251 -17.77 -15.08 8.13
N GLY A 252 -19.06 -14.96 8.45
CA GLY A 252 -19.98 -14.07 7.74
C GLY A 252 -20.39 -14.53 6.34
N VAL A 253 -19.88 -15.68 5.90
CA VAL A 253 -20.20 -16.33 4.63
C VAL A 253 -20.10 -17.84 4.80
N LYS A 254 -20.78 -18.62 3.95
CA LYS A 254 -20.58 -20.07 3.93
C LYS A 254 -19.11 -20.39 3.66
N GLN A 255 -18.54 -21.28 4.47
CA GLN A 255 -17.16 -21.72 4.30
C GLN A 255 -16.93 -22.24 2.88
N ASN A 256 -15.88 -21.75 2.22
CA ASN A 256 -15.56 -22.08 0.85
C ASN A 256 -14.05 -22.05 0.61
N ALA A 257 -13.42 -23.22 0.69
CA ALA A 257 -11.99 -23.36 0.49
C ALA A 257 -11.53 -23.03 -0.94
N ALA A 258 -12.39 -23.20 -1.96
CA ALA A 258 -12.04 -22.89 -3.35
C ALA A 258 -11.95 -21.37 -3.56
N GLU A 259 -12.93 -20.61 -3.04
CA GLU A 259 -12.85 -19.14 -3.04
C GLU A 259 -11.68 -18.65 -2.17
N ALA A 260 -11.45 -19.24 -1.00
CA ALA A 260 -10.30 -18.90 -0.17
C ALA A 260 -8.97 -19.09 -0.93
N THR A 261 -8.80 -20.23 -1.61
CA THR A 261 -7.61 -20.52 -2.42
C THR A 261 -7.41 -19.46 -3.50
N LYS A 262 -8.46 -19.11 -4.25
CA LYS A 262 -8.41 -18.08 -5.31
C LYS A 262 -7.92 -16.72 -4.77
N TRP A 263 -8.41 -16.29 -3.61
CA TRP A 263 -8.03 -15.01 -3.02
C TRP A 263 -6.66 -15.05 -2.34
N TYR A 264 -6.30 -16.15 -1.66
CA TYR A 264 -4.94 -16.36 -1.17
C TYR A 264 -3.93 -16.37 -2.32
N GLU A 265 -4.24 -16.99 -3.45
CA GLU A 265 -3.37 -17.00 -4.63
C GLU A 265 -3.11 -15.58 -5.17
N LYS A 266 -4.15 -14.74 -5.26
CA LYS A 266 -3.97 -13.34 -5.67
C LYS A 266 -3.03 -12.56 -4.75
N ALA A 267 -3.13 -12.76 -3.44
CA ALA A 267 -2.24 -12.12 -2.48
C ALA A 267 -0.83 -12.74 -2.48
N ALA A 268 -0.72 -14.06 -2.62
CA ALA A 268 0.54 -14.80 -2.63
C ALA A 268 1.41 -14.45 -3.85
N ARG A 269 0.79 -14.27 -5.03
CA ARG A 269 1.45 -13.83 -6.26
C ARG A 269 2.03 -12.42 -6.17
N GLN A 270 1.53 -11.59 -5.24
CA GLN A 270 2.09 -10.27 -4.94
C GLN A 270 3.19 -10.33 -3.84
N GLY A 271 3.62 -11.54 -3.45
CA GLY A 271 4.69 -11.73 -2.47
C GLY A 271 4.23 -11.67 -1.01
N PHE A 272 2.92 -11.67 -0.73
CA PHE A 272 2.44 -11.60 0.64
C PHE A 272 2.64 -12.92 1.38
N ALA A 273 3.71 -12.98 2.19
CA ALA A 273 4.16 -14.21 2.84
C ALA A 273 3.06 -14.94 3.65
N PRO A 274 2.19 -14.26 4.42
CA PRO A 274 1.07 -14.93 5.09
C PRO A 274 0.12 -15.64 4.12
N ALA A 275 -0.17 -15.04 2.95
CA ALA A 275 -0.99 -15.67 1.92
C ALA A 275 -0.28 -16.85 1.27
N GLN A 276 1.03 -16.72 1.00
CA GLN A 276 1.83 -17.82 0.46
C GLN A 276 1.81 -19.03 1.40
N PHE A 277 2.01 -18.82 2.70
CA PHE A 277 1.94 -19.90 3.69
C PHE A 277 0.56 -20.56 3.72
N ASN A 278 -0.52 -19.79 3.84
CA ASN A 278 -1.88 -20.33 3.88
C ASN A 278 -2.25 -21.05 2.58
N LEU A 279 -1.90 -20.49 1.42
CA LEU A 279 -2.09 -21.14 0.13
C LEU A 279 -1.32 -22.47 0.04
N GLY A 280 -0.08 -22.47 0.51
CA GLY A 280 0.74 -23.67 0.59
C GLY A 280 0.06 -24.77 1.41
N THR A 281 -0.50 -24.43 2.58
CA THR A 281 -1.26 -25.39 3.40
C THR A 281 -2.49 -25.94 2.68
N LEU A 282 -3.23 -25.11 1.93
CA LEU A 282 -4.41 -25.57 1.17
C LEU A 282 -4.04 -26.59 0.09
N TYR A 283 -2.92 -26.38 -0.60
CA TYR A 283 -2.38 -27.35 -1.57
C TYR A 283 -1.92 -28.66 -0.90
N LEU A 284 -1.28 -28.59 0.27
CA LEU A 284 -0.88 -29.79 1.03
C LEU A 284 -2.08 -30.62 1.50
N GLU A 285 -3.18 -29.94 1.87
CA GLU A 285 -4.41 -30.57 2.36
C GLU A 285 -5.33 -31.05 1.22
N GLY A 286 -5.23 -30.45 0.03
CA GLY A 286 -6.22 -30.61 -1.02
C GLY A 286 -7.56 -29.93 -0.69
N SER A 287 -7.51 -28.84 0.09
CA SER A 287 -8.69 -28.11 0.55
C SER A 287 -9.02 -27.01 -0.44
N GLY A 288 -10.07 -27.17 -1.24
CA GLY A 288 -10.49 -26.19 -2.25
C GLY A 288 -9.67 -26.24 -3.55
N VAL A 289 -8.62 -27.04 -3.58
CA VAL A 289 -7.78 -27.34 -4.75
C VAL A 289 -7.38 -28.81 -4.75
N LYS A 290 -6.98 -29.34 -5.90
CA LYS A 290 -6.39 -30.68 -5.96
C LYS A 290 -5.12 -30.70 -5.09
N LYS A 291 -5.00 -31.72 -4.24
CA LYS A 291 -3.81 -31.90 -3.40
C LYS A 291 -2.55 -31.95 -4.27
N ASP A 292 -1.59 -31.09 -3.96
CA ASP A 292 -0.31 -30.98 -4.64
C ASP A 292 0.78 -30.62 -3.61
N VAL A 293 1.59 -31.62 -3.26
CA VAL A 293 2.64 -31.45 -2.26
C VAL A 293 3.77 -30.56 -2.76
N ALA A 294 4.14 -30.66 -4.04
CA ALA A 294 5.24 -29.87 -4.60
C ALA A 294 4.88 -28.38 -4.64
N THR A 295 3.68 -28.06 -5.13
CA THR A 295 3.17 -26.68 -5.14
C THR A 295 2.99 -26.14 -3.72
N GLY A 296 2.46 -26.94 -2.79
CA GLY A 296 2.30 -26.54 -1.40
C GLY A 296 3.62 -26.20 -0.72
N LEU A 297 4.63 -27.06 -0.87
CA LEU A 297 5.97 -26.84 -0.34
C LEU A 297 6.67 -25.62 -0.96
N LYS A 298 6.48 -25.39 -2.26
CA LYS A 298 7.02 -24.21 -2.93
C LYS A 298 6.51 -22.93 -2.28
N TRP A 299 5.20 -22.79 -2.11
CA TRP A 299 4.64 -21.58 -1.49
C TRP A 299 5.06 -21.39 -0.03
N ILE A 300 5.14 -22.47 0.76
CA ILE A 300 5.63 -22.37 2.14
C ILE A 300 7.11 -21.96 2.17
N LYS A 301 7.92 -22.47 1.23
CA LYS A 301 9.31 -22.06 1.06
C LYS A 301 9.42 -20.57 0.73
N ASP A 302 8.66 -20.09 -0.27
CA ASP A 302 8.62 -18.67 -0.64
C ASP A 302 8.24 -17.79 0.57
N ALA A 303 7.26 -18.21 1.37
CA ALA A 303 6.87 -17.51 2.59
C ALA A 303 8.00 -17.45 3.63
N GLY A 304 8.72 -18.57 3.82
CA GLY A 304 9.86 -18.64 4.73
C GLY A 304 11.04 -17.80 4.26
N GLU A 305 11.29 -17.75 2.95
CA GLU A 305 12.31 -16.89 2.32
C GLU A 305 11.97 -15.41 2.47
N ALA A 306 10.69 -15.05 2.36
CA ALA A 306 10.16 -13.72 2.65
C ALA A 306 10.16 -13.37 4.16
N GLY A 307 10.69 -14.25 5.03
CA GLY A 307 10.89 -13.97 6.45
C GLY A 307 9.78 -14.45 7.38
N LEU A 308 8.70 -15.07 6.88
CA LEU A 308 7.58 -15.47 7.73
C LEU A 308 7.99 -16.57 8.72
N VAL A 309 8.14 -16.21 9.99
CA VAL A 309 8.58 -17.11 11.07
C VAL A 309 7.72 -18.39 11.16
N PRO A 310 6.38 -18.36 11.09
CA PRO A 310 5.56 -19.57 11.01
C PRO A 310 5.96 -20.53 9.88
N ALA A 311 6.29 -20.01 8.69
CA ALA A 311 6.73 -20.84 7.57
C ALA A 311 8.13 -21.42 7.80
N GLN A 312 9.05 -20.62 8.36
CA GLN A 312 10.39 -21.10 8.73
C GLN A 312 10.33 -22.21 9.78
N MET A 313 9.50 -22.05 10.82
CA MET A 313 9.28 -23.09 11.83
C MET A 313 8.66 -24.35 11.21
N TRP A 314 7.68 -24.18 10.33
CA TRP A 314 7.06 -25.29 9.64
C TRP A 314 8.08 -26.08 8.79
N LEU A 315 8.93 -25.39 8.03
CA LEU A 315 9.98 -26.01 7.20
C LEU A 315 11.03 -26.71 8.07
N GLY A 316 11.47 -26.06 9.16
CA GLY A 316 12.38 -26.65 10.13
C GLY A 316 11.86 -27.98 10.65
N ASN A 317 10.61 -28.00 11.12
CA ASN A 317 9.94 -29.21 11.61
C ASN A 317 9.75 -30.27 10.50
N ALA A 318 9.40 -29.84 9.28
CA ALA A 318 9.19 -30.76 8.16
C ALA A 318 10.48 -31.50 7.78
N TYR A 319 11.60 -30.78 7.70
CA TYR A 319 12.92 -31.35 7.43
C TYR A 319 13.49 -32.15 8.60
N GLU A 320 13.26 -31.73 9.85
CA GLU A 320 13.63 -32.49 11.06
C GLU A 320 12.96 -33.86 11.08
N ALA A 321 11.65 -33.89 10.80
CA ALA A 321 10.84 -35.11 10.90
C ALA A 321 10.78 -35.93 9.60
N GLY A 322 11.28 -35.42 8.47
CA GLY A 322 11.08 -36.03 7.16
C GLY A 322 9.61 -36.13 6.75
N THR A 323 8.79 -35.16 7.18
CA THR A 323 7.35 -35.14 6.87
C THR A 323 7.14 -34.34 5.59
N LEU A 324 6.55 -34.96 4.55
CA LEU A 324 6.32 -34.39 3.20
C LEU A 324 7.58 -34.06 2.39
N VAL A 325 8.74 -33.98 3.04
CA VAL A 325 10.09 -33.85 2.46
C VAL A 325 10.98 -34.97 2.97
N LYS A 326 12.08 -35.26 2.27
CA LYS A 326 13.12 -36.14 2.81
C LYS A 326 13.71 -35.51 4.07
N GLN A 327 13.95 -36.31 5.11
CA GLN A 327 14.61 -35.83 6.32
C GLN A 327 15.97 -35.21 5.98
N ASP A 328 16.21 -34.00 6.47
CA ASP A 328 17.44 -33.24 6.24
C ASP A 328 17.70 -32.30 7.42
N LEU A 329 18.57 -32.73 8.34
CA LEU A 329 18.87 -31.94 9.53
C LEU A 329 19.62 -30.64 9.19
N VAL A 330 20.36 -30.59 8.07
CA VAL A 330 21.09 -29.39 7.66
C VAL A 330 20.10 -28.31 7.20
N GLU A 331 19.14 -28.67 6.34
CA GLU A 331 18.07 -27.75 5.95
C GLU A 331 17.17 -27.40 7.13
N SER A 332 16.88 -28.35 8.03
CA SER A 332 16.12 -28.07 9.25
C SER A 332 16.78 -26.98 10.12
N VAL A 333 18.08 -27.16 10.45
CA VAL A 333 18.88 -26.20 11.21
C VAL A 333 18.92 -24.83 10.52
N LYS A 334 19.04 -24.79 9.19
CA LYS A 334 19.02 -23.54 8.42
C LYS A 334 17.70 -22.77 8.61
N TRP A 335 16.56 -23.45 8.57
CA TRP A 335 15.26 -22.81 8.78
C TRP A 335 15.06 -22.36 10.24
N TYR A 336 15.44 -23.17 11.22
CA TYR A 336 15.39 -22.74 12.62
C TYR A 336 16.32 -21.56 12.90
N ARG A 337 17.52 -21.51 12.31
CA ARG A 337 18.42 -20.35 12.46
C ARG A 337 17.77 -19.06 11.94
N LYS A 338 17.09 -19.10 10.79
CA LYS A 338 16.34 -17.96 10.27
C LYS A 338 15.25 -17.49 11.24
N ALA A 339 14.48 -18.42 11.84
CA ALA A 339 13.44 -18.10 12.80
C ALA A 339 14.02 -17.54 14.13
N ALA A 340 15.09 -18.16 14.63
CA ALA A 340 15.78 -17.78 15.86
C ALA A 340 16.44 -16.39 15.77
N ALA A 341 16.97 -16.04 14.60
CA ALA A 341 17.51 -14.71 14.31
C ALA A 341 16.43 -13.61 14.41
N GLN A 342 15.17 -13.97 14.17
CA GLN A 342 14.01 -13.09 14.35
C GLN A 342 13.41 -13.15 15.78
N GLY A 343 14.12 -13.77 16.72
CA GLY A 343 13.71 -13.82 18.13
C GLY A 343 12.80 -14.99 18.50
N ASN A 344 12.51 -15.92 17.58
CA ASN A 344 11.68 -17.09 17.92
C ASN A 344 12.40 -18.00 18.93
N THR A 345 11.82 -18.15 20.12
CA THR A 345 12.40 -18.92 21.24
C THR A 345 12.34 -20.42 21.01
N GLU A 346 11.23 -20.93 20.47
CA GLU A 346 11.07 -22.35 20.15
C GLU A 346 12.14 -22.82 19.14
N ALA A 347 12.45 -22.01 18.13
CA ALA A 347 13.54 -22.27 17.19
C ALA A 347 14.91 -22.37 17.89
N ARG A 348 15.19 -21.49 18.86
CA ARG A 348 16.43 -21.54 19.64
C ARG A 348 16.50 -22.80 20.49
N GLU A 349 15.40 -23.18 21.13
CA GLU A 349 15.33 -24.42 21.90
C GLU A 349 15.53 -25.66 21.03
N LYS A 350 14.92 -25.68 19.83
CA LYS A 350 15.13 -26.73 18.83
C LYS A 350 16.59 -26.84 18.44
N LEU A 351 17.24 -25.72 18.12
CA LEU A 351 18.66 -25.67 17.77
C LEU A 351 19.59 -26.17 18.89
N ASN A 352 19.24 -25.92 20.16
CA ASN A 352 20.04 -26.38 21.30
C ASN A 352 19.93 -27.90 21.54
N ARG A 353 18.93 -28.57 20.96
CA ARG A 353 18.67 -30.01 21.12
C ARG A 353 19.17 -30.86 19.95
N MET A 354 19.63 -30.22 18.85
CA MET A 354 20.09 -30.87 17.62
C MET A 354 21.61 -30.98 17.58
#